data_AF-A0A1V2QQT1-F1
#
_entry.id   AF-A0A1V2QQT1-F1
#
_cell.length_a   1.000
_cell.length_b   1.000
_cell.length_c   1.000
_cell.angle_alpha   90.00
_cell.angle_beta   90.00
_cell.angle_gamma   90.00
#
_symmetry.space_group_name_H-M   'P 1'
#
loop_
_entity.id
_entity.type
_entity.pdbx_description
1 polymer ?
#
loop_
_entity_poly.entity_id
_entity_poly.type
_entity_poly.pdbx_seq_one_letter_code
_entity_poly.pdbx_strand_id
1 'polypeptide(L)'
;MPTVTYLADGSHHKEVQAALEKLLDAFGFDVNSRGPHVLGSVFQKTQFRLRKALTSDQITERLLKIERGIELQLVGKAQADVDALQGDAVAKLLTALKDEPTALIQIGSLLLIKADGVPVVRNLTQEELRYLERNPRLLEQPASILRRLAEASQPQPALPPANVS
;
A
#
# COMPACT_ATOMS: atom_id res chain seq x y z
N MET A 1 10.07 6.17 -5.47
CA MET A 1 9.26 5.23 -4.67
C MET A 1 8.33 4.46 -5.60
N PRO A 2 8.41 3.12 -5.63
CA PRO A 2 7.47 2.31 -6.38
C PRO A 2 6.11 2.28 -5.68
N THR A 3 5.06 2.18 -6.47
CA THR A 3 3.70 1.88 -6.04
C THR A 3 3.16 0.76 -6.90
N VAL A 4 2.33 -0.09 -6.31
CA VAL A 4 1.66 -1.18 -7.01
C VAL A 4 0.19 -1.13 -6.67
N THR A 5 -0.67 -1.20 -7.68
CA THR A 5 -2.12 -1.23 -7.52
C THR A 5 -2.64 -2.51 -8.16
N TYR A 6 -3.46 -3.23 -7.41
CA TYR A 6 -4.25 -4.36 -7.86
C TYR A 6 -5.72 -4.10 -7.55
N LEU A 7 -6.58 -4.21 -8.56
CA LEU A 7 -8.04 -4.16 -8.42
C LEU A 7 -8.63 -5.43 -9.04
N ALA A 8 -9.50 -6.12 -8.30
CA ALA A 8 -10.05 -7.39 -8.77
C ALA A 8 -11.07 -7.19 -9.91
N ASP A 9 -11.97 -6.23 -9.78
CA ASP A 9 -12.92 -5.85 -10.84
C ASP A 9 -12.22 -4.93 -11.86
N GLY A 10 -11.66 -3.81 -11.37
CA GLY A 10 -10.94 -2.87 -12.21
C GLY A 10 -11.82 -1.91 -12.99
N SER A 11 -13.15 -2.03 -12.91
CA SER A 11 -14.11 -1.12 -13.58
C SER A 11 -13.88 0.37 -13.24
N HIS A 12 -13.40 0.66 -12.03
CA HIS A 12 -13.13 2.02 -11.55
C HIS A 12 -11.64 2.40 -11.55
N HIS A 13 -10.79 1.69 -12.30
CA HIS A 13 -9.34 1.85 -12.21
C HIS A 13 -8.85 3.29 -12.44
N LYS A 14 -9.50 4.04 -13.33
CA LYS A 14 -9.10 5.44 -13.64
C LYS A 14 -9.35 6.36 -12.45
N GLU A 15 -10.46 6.14 -11.74
CA GLU A 15 -10.86 6.91 -10.57
C GLU A 15 -9.93 6.60 -9.39
N VAL A 16 -9.66 5.31 -9.15
CA VAL A 16 -8.71 4.87 -8.12
C VAL A 16 -7.32 5.42 -8.40
N GLN A 17 -6.85 5.34 -9.64
CA GLN A 17 -5.54 5.87 -10.02
C GLN A 17 -5.47 7.39 -9.83
N ALA A 18 -6.48 8.14 -10.28
CA ALA A 18 -6.51 9.59 -10.09
C ALA A 18 -6.56 9.99 -8.61
N ALA A 19 -7.26 9.22 -7.78
CA ALA A 19 -7.31 9.44 -6.33
C ALA A 19 -5.96 9.13 -5.66
N LEU A 20 -5.29 8.04 -6.06
CA LEU A 20 -3.95 7.69 -5.58
C LEU A 20 -2.92 8.76 -5.95
N GLU A 21 -2.98 9.29 -7.15
CA GLU A 21 -2.08 10.36 -7.59
C GLU A 21 -2.30 11.66 -6.83
N LYS A 22 -3.57 12.04 -6.59
CA LYS A 22 -3.91 13.19 -5.74
C LYS A 22 -3.47 13.01 -4.30
N LEU A 23 -3.59 11.79 -3.75
CA LEU A 23 -3.05 11.47 -2.44
C LEU A 23 -1.54 11.68 -2.42
N LEU A 24 -0.82 11.11 -3.37
CA LEU A 24 0.63 11.24 -3.42
C LEU A 24 1.07 12.70 -3.61
N ASP A 25 0.36 13.47 -4.43
CA ASP A 25 0.58 14.92 -4.59
C ASP A 25 0.38 15.70 -3.28
N ALA A 26 -0.72 15.43 -2.55
CA ALA A 26 -1.01 16.03 -1.24
C ALA A 26 0.07 15.79 -0.19
N PHE A 27 0.86 14.72 -0.35
CA PHE A 27 1.98 14.37 0.50
C PHE A 27 3.36 14.71 -0.11
N GLY A 28 3.39 15.41 -1.25
CA GLY A 28 4.60 15.99 -1.85
C GLY A 28 5.31 15.10 -2.88
N PHE A 29 4.64 14.09 -3.41
CA PHE A 29 5.14 13.19 -4.45
C PHE A 29 4.55 13.54 -5.83
N ASP A 30 5.37 13.46 -6.87
CA ASP A 30 4.95 13.56 -8.28
C ASP A 30 5.10 12.22 -9.00
N VAL A 31 4.27 11.98 -10.01
CA VAL A 31 4.42 10.83 -10.91
C VAL A 31 5.73 10.98 -11.70
N ASN A 32 6.56 9.93 -11.70
CA ASN A 32 7.76 9.87 -12.55
C ASN A 32 7.51 9.07 -13.82
N SER A 33 6.91 7.89 -13.68
CA SER A 33 6.62 6.99 -14.79
C SER A 33 5.49 6.03 -14.42
N ARG A 34 4.75 5.57 -15.42
CA ARG A 34 3.66 4.59 -15.29
C ARG A 34 4.00 3.36 -16.12
N GLY A 35 3.83 2.17 -15.54
CA GLY A 35 3.87 0.92 -16.28
C GLY A 35 2.55 0.66 -17.04
N PRO A 36 2.54 -0.33 -17.95
CA PRO A 36 1.31 -0.75 -18.61
C PRO A 36 0.31 -1.35 -17.61
N HIS A 37 -0.99 -1.20 -17.89
CA HIS A 37 -2.06 -1.91 -17.17
C HIS A 37 -2.36 -3.24 -17.86
N VAL A 38 -2.68 -4.27 -17.07
CA VAL A 38 -3.20 -5.54 -17.60
C VAL A 38 -4.74 -5.48 -17.57
N LEU A 39 -5.39 -5.71 -18.72
CA LEU A 39 -6.86 -5.75 -18.84
C LEU A 39 -7.41 -7.06 -18.25
N GLY A 40 -8.42 -6.96 -17.38
CA GLY A 40 -8.87 -8.02 -16.46
C GLY A 40 -8.80 -7.47 -15.03
N SER A 41 -8.25 -8.24 -14.08
CA SER A 41 -7.80 -7.63 -12.82
C SER A 41 -6.75 -6.56 -13.13
N VAL A 42 -6.99 -5.32 -12.71
CA VAL A 42 -6.08 -4.22 -13.03
C VAL A 42 -4.89 -4.26 -12.10
N PHE A 43 -3.79 -4.80 -12.61
CA PHE A 43 -2.47 -4.73 -11.99
C PHE A 43 -1.63 -3.65 -12.67
N GLN A 44 -1.16 -2.67 -11.90
CA GLN A 44 -0.32 -1.59 -12.41
C GLN A 44 0.82 -1.27 -11.44
N LYS A 45 2.04 -1.18 -11.98
CA LYS A 45 3.19 -0.62 -11.27
C LYS A 45 3.38 0.84 -11.70
N THR A 46 3.46 1.75 -10.74
CA THR A 46 3.71 3.18 -10.99
C THR A 46 4.89 3.64 -10.15
N GLN A 47 5.82 4.40 -10.73
CA GLN A 47 6.92 4.99 -10.00
C GLN A 47 6.63 6.47 -9.75
N PHE A 48 6.73 6.87 -8.48
CA PHE A 48 6.64 8.25 -8.06
C PHE A 48 8.02 8.77 -7.65
N ARG A 49 8.28 10.03 -7.95
CA ARG A 49 9.44 10.80 -7.51
C ARG A 49 8.98 11.88 -6.54
N LEU A 50 9.88 12.41 -5.73
CA LEU A 50 9.55 13.53 -4.87
C LEU A 50 9.80 14.85 -5.61
N ARG A 51 9.07 15.90 -5.23
CA ARG A 51 9.26 17.27 -5.74
C ARG A 51 10.64 17.85 -5.42
N LYS A 52 11.26 17.38 -4.33
CA LYS A 52 12.59 17.79 -3.86
C LYS A 52 13.42 16.55 -3.51
N ALA A 53 14.75 16.66 -3.58
CA ALA A 53 15.64 15.64 -3.04
C ALA A 53 15.43 15.58 -1.52
N LEU A 54 14.70 14.55 -1.07
CA LEU A 54 14.41 14.30 0.34
C LEU A 54 15.20 13.05 0.81
N THR A 55 15.54 13.01 2.09
CA THR A 55 16.21 11.87 2.73
C THR A 55 15.25 10.69 2.92
N SER A 56 15.79 9.51 3.23
CA SER A 56 14.98 8.34 3.62
C SER A 56 13.98 8.65 4.74
N ASP A 57 14.40 9.45 5.71
CA ASP A 57 13.63 9.72 6.92
C ASP A 57 12.39 10.57 6.60
N GLN A 58 12.53 11.52 5.67
CA GLN A 58 11.42 12.35 5.21
C GLN A 58 10.40 11.53 4.41
N ILE A 59 10.83 10.51 3.66
CA ILE A 59 9.91 9.60 2.98
C ILE A 59 9.14 8.78 4.02
N THR A 60 9.84 8.23 5.02
CA THR A 60 9.23 7.46 6.11
C THR A 60 8.19 8.28 6.88
N GLU A 61 8.52 9.54 7.22
CA GLU A 61 7.59 10.44 7.90
C GLU A 61 6.31 10.69 7.09
N ARG A 62 6.43 10.83 5.76
CA ARG A 62 5.26 11.00 4.88
C ARG A 62 4.41 9.74 4.79
N LEU A 63 5.03 8.57 4.69
CA LEU A 63 4.30 7.30 4.69
C LEU A 63 3.53 7.08 6.00
N LEU A 64 4.15 7.40 7.15
CA LEU A 64 3.49 7.32 8.46
C LEU A 64 2.28 8.25 8.55
N LYS A 65 2.37 9.46 7.98
CA LYS A 65 1.22 10.39 7.95
C LYS A 65 0.10 9.90 7.03
N ILE A 66 0.43 9.26 5.90
CA ILE A 66 -0.57 8.63 5.02
C ILE A 66 -1.26 7.47 5.76
N GLU A 67 -0.48 6.57 6.37
CA GLU A 67 -0.98 5.47 7.19
C GLU A 67 -1.97 5.97 8.24
N ARG A 68 -1.53 6.96 9.04
CA ARG A 68 -2.36 7.55 10.09
C ARG A 68 -3.63 8.20 9.56
N GLY A 69 -3.55 8.90 8.43
CA GLY A 69 -4.71 9.49 7.77
C GLY A 69 -5.74 8.43 7.35
N ILE A 70 -5.27 7.30 6.80
CA ILE A 70 -6.13 6.18 6.43
C ILE A 70 -6.79 5.59 7.68
N GLU A 71 -6.02 5.28 8.73
CA GLU A 71 -6.56 4.74 9.99
C GLU A 71 -7.67 5.62 10.57
N LEU A 72 -7.43 6.93 10.65
CA LEU A 72 -8.38 7.91 11.18
C LEU A 72 -9.69 7.93 10.39
N GLN A 73 -9.61 7.89 9.06
CA GLN A 73 -10.78 7.82 8.19
C GLN A 73 -11.55 6.50 8.37
N LEU A 74 -10.84 5.37 8.49
CA LEU A 74 -11.48 4.06 8.68
C LEU A 74 -12.25 3.95 10.00
N VAL A 75 -11.78 4.58 11.07
CA VAL A 75 -12.47 4.59 12.37
C VAL A 75 -13.48 5.73 12.52
N GLY A 76 -13.78 6.48 11.44
CA GLY A 76 -14.74 7.59 11.45
C GLY A 76 -14.31 8.79 12.29
N LYS A 77 -13.02 8.88 12.66
CA LYS A 77 -12.46 10.01 13.42
C LYS A 77 -11.77 10.95 12.45
N ALA A 78 -12.55 11.83 11.83
CA ALA A 78 -11.98 12.99 11.18
C ALA A 78 -11.47 13.95 12.28
N GLN A 79 -10.20 14.35 12.16
CA GLN A 79 -9.52 15.45 12.87
C GLN A 79 -8.80 15.12 14.19
N ALA A 80 -7.46 15.12 14.06
CA ALA A 80 -6.53 15.74 15.02
C ALA A 80 -5.16 16.02 14.36
N ASP A 81 -4.65 15.12 13.51
CA ASP A 81 -3.22 15.13 13.11
C ASP A 81 -2.92 15.39 11.63
N VAL A 82 -3.94 15.50 10.76
CA VAL A 82 -3.76 15.55 9.30
C VAL A 82 -4.38 16.83 8.74
N ASP A 83 -3.64 17.54 7.88
CA ASP A 83 -4.13 18.74 7.17
C ASP A 83 -5.42 18.43 6.41
N ALA A 84 -6.34 19.40 6.30
CA ALA A 84 -7.61 19.25 5.58
C ALA A 84 -7.41 18.74 4.14
N LEU A 85 -6.36 19.22 3.44
CA LEU A 85 -6.07 18.79 2.07
C LEU A 85 -5.61 17.32 2.01
N GLN A 86 -4.80 16.90 2.98
CA GLN A 86 -4.34 15.52 3.09
C GLN A 86 -5.47 14.58 3.51
N GLY A 87 -6.30 15.00 4.47
CA GLY A 87 -7.48 14.25 4.92
C GLY A 87 -8.51 14.05 3.80
N ASP A 88 -8.77 15.10 3.01
CA ASP A 88 -9.63 15.02 1.83
C ASP A 88 -9.07 14.07 0.76
N ALA A 89 -7.75 14.10 0.52
CA ALA A 89 -7.12 13.20 -0.42
C ALA A 89 -7.21 11.72 0.01
N VAL A 90 -7.06 11.43 1.30
CA VAL A 90 -7.28 10.08 1.86
C VAL A 90 -8.74 9.66 1.69
N ALA A 91 -9.69 10.53 2.06
CA ALA A 91 -11.12 10.23 1.94
C ALA A 91 -11.52 9.92 0.49
N LYS A 92 -10.96 10.66 -0.47
CA LYS A 92 -11.17 10.43 -1.91
C LYS A 92 -10.62 9.08 -2.37
N LEU A 93 -9.45 8.66 -1.91
CA LEU A 93 -8.92 7.33 -2.24
C LEU A 93 -9.82 6.22 -1.69
N LEU A 94 -10.24 6.32 -0.42
CA LEU A 94 -11.13 5.32 0.20
C LEU A 94 -12.50 5.28 -0.49
N THR A 95 -13.01 6.44 -0.92
CA THR A 95 -14.25 6.54 -1.69
C THR A 95 -14.12 5.88 -3.06
N ALA A 96 -13.02 6.12 -3.77
CA ALA A 96 -12.77 5.48 -5.07
C ALA A 96 -12.61 3.95 -4.96
N LEU A 97 -12.19 3.46 -3.79
CA LEU A 97 -12.11 2.03 -3.49
C LEU A 97 -13.42 1.45 -2.96
N LYS A 98 -14.47 2.24 -2.74
CA LYS A 98 -15.71 1.78 -2.08
C LYS A 98 -16.36 0.61 -2.81
N ASP A 99 -16.45 0.71 -4.13
CA ASP A 99 -17.13 -0.28 -4.99
C ASP A 99 -16.22 -1.44 -5.41
N GLU A 100 -14.93 -1.40 -5.04
CA GLU A 100 -14.00 -2.51 -5.22
C GLU A 100 -14.03 -3.44 -4.00
N PRO A 101 -14.61 -4.65 -4.07
CA PRO A 101 -14.67 -5.55 -2.92
C PRO A 101 -13.29 -6.06 -2.51
N THR A 102 -12.39 -6.19 -3.50
CA THR A 102 -11.04 -6.73 -3.34
C THR A 102 -10.04 -5.83 -4.05
N ALA A 103 -9.13 -5.23 -3.29
CA ALA A 103 -8.10 -4.33 -3.80
C ALA A 103 -6.82 -4.42 -2.98
N LEU A 104 -5.70 -4.05 -3.59
CA LEU A 104 -4.42 -3.88 -2.92
C LEU A 104 -3.69 -2.68 -3.50
N ILE A 105 -3.20 -1.80 -2.64
CA ILE A 105 -2.34 -0.67 -3.00
C ILE A 105 -1.10 -0.71 -2.11
N GLN A 106 0.06 -0.91 -2.73
CA GLN A 106 1.36 -0.74 -2.09
C GLN A 106 1.93 0.65 -2.43
N ILE A 107 2.37 1.39 -1.41
CA ILE A 107 3.06 2.68 -1.51
C ILE A 107 4.35 2.60 -0.71
N GLY A 108 5.48 2.26 -1.36
CA GLY A 108 6.70 1.97 -0.63
C GLY A 108 6.51 0.81 0.36
N SER A 109 6.66 1.08 1.67
CA SER A 109 6.38 0.12 2.74
C SER A 109 4.93 0.12 3.22
N LEU A 110 4.12 1.10 2.84
CA LEU A 110 2.72 1.13 3.21
C LEU A 110 1.91 0.18 2.33
N LEU A 111 1.07 -0.65 2.93
CA LEU A 111 0.21 -1.60 2.25
C LEU A 111 -1.24 -1.37 2.69
N LEU A 112 -2.08 -0.95 1.75
CA LEU A 112 -3.53 -0.89 1.90
C LEU A 112 -4.12 -2.11 1.20
N ILE A 113 -4.90 -2.90 1.94
CA ILE A 113 -5.56 -4.10 1.44
C ILE A 113 -7.04 -3.94 1.71
N LYS A 114 -7.87 -4.30 0.74
CA LYS A 114 -9.29 -4.50 0.92
C LYS A 114 -9.60 -5.93 0.53
N ALA A 115 -10.15 -6.71 1.46
CA ALA A 115 -10.59 -8.07 1.22
C ALA A 115 -12.01 -8.21 1.78
N ASP A 116 -12.91 -8.74 0.97
CA ASP A 116 -14.34 -8.90 1.32
C ASP A 116 -14.98 -7.59 1.84
N GLY A 117 -14.61 -6.46 1.24
CA GLY A 117 -15.14 -5.15 1.64
C GLY A 117 -14.43 -4.50 2.82
N VAL A 118 -13.58 -5.22 3.56
CA VAL A 118 -12.92 -4.71 4.78
C VAL A 118 -11.54 -4.14 4.46
N PRO A 119 -11.34 -2.81 4.58
CA PRO A 119 -10.03 -2.20 4.38
C PRO A 119 -9.13 -2.40 5.61
N VAL A 120 -7.86 -2.71 5.37
CA VAL A 120 -6.78 -2.85 6.35
C VAL A 120 -5.57 -2.11 5.82
N VAL A 121 -4.94 -1.29 6.65
CA VAL A 121 -3.68 -0.62 6.34
C VAL A 121 -2.58 -1.14 7.25
N ARG A 122 -1.38 -1.36 6.70
CA ARG A 122 -0.20 -1.81 7.45
C ARG A 122 1.07 -1.18 6.88
N ASN A 123 1.97 -0.75 7.75
CA ASN A 123 3.36 -0.52 7.40
C ASN A 123 4.15 -1.84 7.45
N LEU A 124 4.83 -2.16 6.35
CA LEU A 124 5.63 -3.37 6.19
C LEU A 124 7.00 -3.19 6.83
N THR A 125 7.44 -4.20 7.56
CA THR A 125 8.83 -4.27 8.04
C THR A 125 9.80 -4.42 6.86
N GLN A 126 11.09 -4.20 7.09
CA GLN A 126 12.09 -4.44 6.04
C GLN A 126 12.16 -5.90 5.59
N GLU A 127 11.84 -6.85 6.47
CA GLU A 127 11.81 -8.28 6.13
C GLU A 127 10.62 -8.61 5.25
N GLU A 128 9.44 -8.10 5.59
CA GLU A 128 8.23 -8.21 4.77
C GLU A 128 8.40 -7.56 3.40
N LEU A 129 9.03 -6.37 3.34
CA LEU A 129 9.34 -5.69 2.08
C LEU A 129 10.27 -6.52 1.20
N ARG A 130 11.38 -7.02 1.77
CA ARG A 130 12.33 -7.90 1.06
C ARG A 130 11.66 -9.19 0.59
N TYR A 131 10.75 -9.74 1.39
CA TYR A 131 9.97 -10.92 1.01
C TYR A 131 9.04 -10.63 -0.17
N LEU A 132 8.35 -9.49 -0.20
CA LEU A 132 7.50 -9.09 -1.33
C LEU A 132 8.30 -8.79 -2.60
N GLU A 133 9.47 -8.15 -2.48
CA GLU A 133 10.36 -7.88 -3.62
C GLU A 133 10.81 -9.18 -4.31
N ARG A 134 11.04 -10.25 -3.51
CA ARG A 134 11.36 -11.59 -4.02
C ARG A 134 10.14 -12.35 -4.54
N ASN A 135 8.94 -11.98 -4.10
CA ASN A 135 7.68 -12.67 -4.41
C ASN A 135 6.60 -11.71 -4.94
N PRO A 136 6.84 -11.01 -6.07
CA PRO A 136 5.96 -9.92 -6.53
C PRO A 136 4.54 -10.38 -6.90
N ARG A 137 4.35 -11.66 -7.23
CA ARG A 137 3.02 -12.24 -7.53
C ARG A 137 2.05 -12.20 -6.34
N LEU A 138 2.55 -12.02 -5.12
CA LEU A 138 1.69 -11.89 -3.94
C LEU A 138 0.84 -10.62 -3.95
N LEU A 139 1.28 -9.58 -4.68
CA LEU A 139 0.53 -8.34 -4.84
C LEU A 139 -0.74 -8.52 -5.69
N GLU A 140 -0.85 -9.64 -6.40
CA GLU A 140 -2.05 -10.06 -7.14
C GLU A 140 -2.98 -10.96 -6.30
N GLN A 141 -2.65 -11.20 -5.02
CA GLN A 141 -3.37 -12.12 -4.14
C GLN A 141 -3.78 -11.48 -2.80
N PRO A 142 -4.69 -10.48 -2.79
CA PRO A 142 -5.02 -9.70 -1.59
C PRO A 142 -5.51 -10.54 -0.41
N ALA A 143 -6.24 -11.63 -0.67
CA ALA A 143 -6.76 -12.52 0.38
C ALA A 143 -5.66 -13.31 1.11
N SER A 144 -4.52 -13.60 0.46
CA SER A 144 -3.47 -14.47 1.01
C SER A 144 -2.21 -13.73 1.45
N ILE A 145 -2.02 -12.49 1.01
CA ILE A 145 -0.79 -11.73 1.25
C ILE A 145 -0.54 -11.50 2.74
N LEU A 146 -1.57 -11.18 3.53
CA LEU A 146 -1.44 -10.95 4.97
C LEU A 146 -0.89 -12.17 5.70
N ARG A 147 -1.40 -13.36 5.37
CA ARG A 147 -0.94 -14.62 5.98
C ARG A 147 0.53 -14.90 5.62
N ARG A 148 0.90 -14.74 4.35
CA ARG A 148 2.26 -14.99 3.87
C ARG A 148 3.28 -14.01 4.46
N LEU A 149 2.90 -12.75 4.61
CA LEU A 149 3.73 -11.74 5.28
C LEU A 149 3.95 -12.08 6.76
N ALA A 150 2.91 -12.55 7.46
CA ALA A 150 3.02 -12.99 8.84
C ALA A 150 3.95 -14.20 8.99
N GLU A 151 3.85 -15.19 8.10
CA GLU A 151 4.74 -16.37 8.07
C GLU A 151 6.20 -15.98 7.80
N ALA A 152 6.45 -15.05 6.88
CA ALA A 152 7.79 -14.58 6.55
C ALA A 152 8.47 -13.79 7.68
N SER A 153 7.68 -13.23 8.60
CA SER A 153 8.17 -12.43 9.74
C SER A 153 8.37 -13.26 11.01
N GLN A 154 8.01 -14.55 11.01
CA GLN A 154 8.27 -15.41 12.16
C GLN A 154 9.76 -15.76 12.21
N PRO A 155 10.44 -15.62 13.36
CA PRO A 155 11.78 -16.16 13.53
C PRO A 155 11.73 -17.66 13.31
N GLN A 156 12.50 -18.15 12.34
CA GLN A 156 12.61 -19.58 12.05
C GLN A 156 13.02 -20.30 13.35
N PRO A 157 12.26 -21.29 13.84
CA PRO A 157 12.65 -22.00 15.05
C PRO A 157 14.04 -22.59 14.83
N ALA A 158 14.96 -22.28 15.74
CA ALA A 158 16.33 -22.79 15.69
C ALA A 158 16.26 -24.31 15.57
N LEU A 159 16.84 -24.85 14.49
CA LEU A 159 16.97 -26.29 14.33
C LEU A 159 17.70 -26.83 15.57
N PRO A 160 17.16 -27.83 16.29
CA PRO A 160 17.89 -28.47 17.36
C PRO A 160 19.21 -29.01 16.78
N PRO A 161 20.34 -28.90 17.52
CA PRO A 161 21.61 -29.41 17.04
C PRO A 161 21.45 -30.87 16.63
N ALA A 162 21.92 -31.21 15.42
CA ALA A 162 21.90 -32.57 14.95
C ALA A 162 22.66 -33.45 15.94
N ASN A 163 21.95 -34.36 16.61
CA ASN A 163 22.59 -35.39 17.42
C ASN A 163 23.44 -36.26 16.49
N VAL A 164 24.73 -35.99 16.48
CA VAL A 164 25.73 -36.88 15.91
C VAL A 164 25.80 -38.07 16.86
N SER A 165 25.18 -39.18 16.47
CA SER A 165 25.32 -40.48 17.15
C SER A 165 26.51 -41.24 16.57
#